data_AF-A0A1I4CUN2-F1
#
_entry.id   AF-A0A1I4CUN2-F1
#
_cell.length_a   1.000
_cell.length_b   1.000
_cell.length_c   1.000
_cell.angle_alpha   90.00
_cell.angle_beta   90.00
_cell.angle_gamma   90.00
#
_symmetry.space_group_name_H-M   'P 1'
#
loop_
_entity.id
_entity.type
_entity.pdbx_description
1 polymer ?
#
loop_
_entity_poly.entity_id
_entity_poly.type
_entity_poly.pdbx_seq_one_letter_code
_entity_poly.pdbx_strand_id
1 'polypeptide(L)'
;MISSAMKGSEGPELGEYPVASQQMSLAAAAFAMLAGKHRSFRMALFENDQWVVTDFGLVSVEPAAPHEYQIAAERLLEMAGAGGGSLYDWPIQLAGEAWIDLDAFIDAFIKALDIHKGRYTGTVDPDLLEQSIAEARRTHAHEVAKGHGWFP
;
A
#
# COMPACT_ATOMS: atom_id res chain seq x y z
N MET A 1 -56.14 28.84 37.70
CA MET A 1 -55.19 29.95 37.90
C MET A 1 -53.88 29.36 38.42
N ILE A 2 -52.82 29.52 37.62
CA ILE A 2 -51.37 29.57 37.92
C ILE A 2 -50.69 28.53 38.85
N SER A 3 -49.89 27.67 38.19
CA SER A 3 -48.51 27.19 38.46
C SER A 3 -48.01 26.94 39.90
N SER A 4 -47.51 25.73 40.17
CA SER A 4 -46.08 25.37 40.05
C SER A 4 -45.65 24.20 40.96
N ALA A 5 -44.77 23.36 40.41
CA ALA A 5 -43.65 22.65 41.06
C ALA A 5 -43.85 21.23 41.67
N MET A 6 -43.00 20.32 41.13
CA MET A 6 -42.27 19.21 41.79
C MET A 6 -42.92 17.82 41.85
N LYS A 7 -42.44 16.88 41.02
CA LYS A 7 -41.49 15.83 41.44
C LYS A 7 -40.99 15.03 40.22
N GLY A 8 -39.69 15.12 39.94
CA GLY A 8 -39.00 14.36 38.92
C GLY A 8 -38.70 12.93 39.39
N SER A 9 -38.81 12.00 38.45
CA SER A 9 -38.59 10.56 38.59
C SER A 9 -37.12 10.18 38.46
N GLU A 10 -36.61 9.59 39.54
CA GLU A 10 -35.63 8.50 39.65
C GLU A 10 -34.82 8.13 38.38
N GLY A 11 -33.54 8.54 38.36
CA GLY A 11 -32.49 7.96 37.53
C GLY A 11 -31.43 7.30 38.43
N PRO A 12 -30.87 6.13 38.09
CA PRO A 12 -30.01 5.37 38.98
C PRO A 12 -28.59 5.93 39.06
N GLU A 13 -28.02 5.75 40.27
CA GLU A 13 -26.70 6.16 40.76
C GLU A 13 -25.53 5.67 39.90
N LEU A 14 -24.53 6.54 39.74
CA LEU A 14 -23.20 6.22 39.21
C LEU A 14 -22.37 5.53 40.30
N GLY A 15 -22.51 4.21 40.37
CA GLY A 15 -21.65 3.33 41.17
C GLY A 15 -20.42 2.89 40.39
N GLU A 16 -19.28 2.95 41.07
CA GLU A 16 -17.94 2.57 40.65
C GLU A 16 -17.85 1.14 40.08
N TYR A 17 -17.18 0.96 38.93
CA TYR A 17 -16.85 -0.36 38.38
C TYR A 17 -15.43 -0.79 38.81
N PRO A 18 -15.25 -1.97 39.43
CA PRO A 18 -13.93 -2.47 39.81
C PRO A 18 -13.19 -3.16 38.65
N VAL A 19 -11.86 -3.03 38.71
CA VAL A 19 -10.82 -3.66 37.90
C VAL A 19 -10.78 -5.17 38.11
N ALA A 20 -10.87 -5.96 37.02
CA ALA A 20 -10.08 -7.19 36.82
C ALA A 20 -10.33 -7.85 35.44
N SER A 21 -9.26 -7.99 34.68
CA SER A 21 -8.87 -9.24 34.02
C SER A 21 -9.76 -9.81 32.90
N GLN A 22 -9.55 -9.34 31.67
CA GLN A 22 -9.62 -10.22 30.49
C GLN A 22 -8.58 -9.84 29.44
N GLN A 23 -7.35 -10.31 29.69
CA GLN A 23 -6.30 -10.45 28.69
C GLN A 23 -6.69 -11.62 27.77
N MET A 24 -7.06 -11.30 26.52
CA MET A 24 -6.62 -11.97 25.28
C MET A 24 -7.64 -11.75 24.15
N SER A 25 -7.09 -11.31 23.02
CA SER A 25 -7.60 -11.55 21.66
C SER A 25 -8.85 -10.79 21.21
N LEU A 26 -8.70 -9.49 20.89
CA LEU A 26 -9.63 -8.79 19.98
C LEU A 26 -9.05 -7.50 19.36
N ALA A 27 -7.74 -7.46 19.06
CA ALA A 27 -7.12 -6.33 18.34
C ALA A 27 -6.99 -6.56 16.83
N ALA A 28 -7.71 -7.53 16.26
CA ALA A 28 -7.59 -7.89 14.83
C ALA A 28 -8.86 -7.64 13.99
N ALA A 29 -9.93 -7.05 14.53
CA ALA A 29 -11.21 -6.97 13.79
C ALA A 29 -11.95 -5.61 13.85
N ALA A 30 -11.39 -4.57 14.46
CA ALA A 30 -12.09 -3.29 14.65
C ALA A 30 -11.43 -2.06 13.99
N PHE A 31 -10.48 -2.26 13.05
CA PHE A 31 -9.89 -1.15 12.27
C PHE A 31 -10.33 -1.12 10.80
N ALA A 32 -11.26 -2.00 10.39
CA ALA A 32 -11.68 -2.17 9.00
C ALA A 32 -12.97 -1.41 8.60
N MET A 33 -13.52 -0.53 9.45
CA MET A 33 -14.89 0.01 9.25
C MET A 33 -15.02 1.54 9.19
N LEU A 34 -13.97 2.30 8.87
CA LEU A 34 -14.05 3.78 8.78
C LEU A 34 -13.25 4.42 7.61
N ALA A 35 -12.98 3.68 6.54
CA ALA A 35 -12.46 4.22 5.28
C ALA A 35 -13.37 3.81 4.12
N GLY A 36 -14.58 4.37 4.11
CA GLY A 36 -15.52 4.20 3.02
C GLY A 36 -15.03 4.88 1.75
N LYS A 37 -14.33 4.14 0.91
CA LYS A 37 -14.40 4.27 -0.55
C LYS A 37 -14.17 2.88 -1.14
N HIS A 38 -15.26 2.14 -1.34
CA HIS A 38 -15.29 1.07 -2.33
C HIS A 38 -14.99 1.68 -3.70
N ARG A 39 -13.70 1.88 -4.02
CA ARG A 39 -13.27 1.85 -5.40
C ARG A 39 -13.46 0.41 -5.81
N SER A 40 -14.54 0.17 -6.55
CA SER A 40 -14.72 -1.04 -7.33
C SER A 40 -13.59 -1.11 -8.36
N PHE A 41 -12.36 -1.45 -7.93
CA PHE A 41 -11.37 -2.04 -8.81
C PHE A 41 -12.00 -3.35 -9.25
N ARG A 42 -12.29 -3.48 -10.56
CA ARG A 42 -12.89 -4.70 -11.09
C ARG A 42 -11.84 -5.81 -10.97
N MET A 43 -11.93 -6.50 -9.84
CA MET A 43 -11.13 -7.63 -9.37
C MET A 43 -9.65 -7.31 -9.10
N ALA A 44 -9.31 -7.27 -7.81
CA ALA A 44 -7.94 -7.52 -7.38
C ALA A 44 -7.54 -8.93 -7.85
N LEU A 45 -6.50 -9.00 -8.67
CA LEU A 45 -5.92 -10.23 -9.22
C LEU A 45 -4.77 -10.73 -8.33
N PHE A 46 -4.12 -9.82 -7.61
CA PHE A 46 -3.13 -10.07 -6.57
C PHE A 46 -3.08 -8.86 -5.64
N GLU A 47 -2.78 -9.06 -4.36
CA GLU A 47 -2.65 -7.98 -3.37
C GLU A 47 -1.62 -8.36 -2.31
N ASN A 48 -0.83 -7.39 -1.88
CA ASN A 48 0.04 -7.46 -0.70
C ASN A 48 -0.05 -6.15 0.10
N ASP A 49 0.80 -6.00 1.12
CA ASP A 49 0.71 -4.94 2.11
C ASP A 49 0.66 -3.52 1.52
N GLN A 50 1.29 -3.26 0.37
CA GLN A 50 1.35 -1.92 -0.25
C GLN A 50 0.81 -1.85 -1.69
N TRP A 51 0.56 -2.99 -2.35
CA TRP A 51 0.23 -3.02 -3.77
C TRP A 51 -0.90 -3.98 -4.11
N VAL A 52 -1.70 -3.58 -5.10
CA VAL A 52 -2.73 -4.40 -5.73
C VAL A 52 -2.51 -4.47 -7.24
N VAL A 53 -2.53 -5.68 -7.79
CA VAL A 53 -2.63 -5.92 -9.24
C VAL A 53 -4.11 -6.01 -9.58
N THR A 54 -4.55 -5.23 -10.55
CA THR A 54 -5.94 -5.09 -10.99
C THR A 54 -6.04 -5.37 -12.47
N ASP A 55 -7.23 -5.32 -13.05
CA ASP A 55 -7.39 -5.34 -14.50
C ASP A 55 -6.72 -4.17 -15.23
N PHE A 56 -6.46 -3.05 -14.56
CA PHE A 56 -5.74 -1.92 -15.14
C PHE A 56 -4.22 -2.17 -15.21
N GLY A 57 -3.66 -2.80 -14.18
CA GLY A 57 -2.22 -2.86 -13.93
C GLY A 57 -1.93 -2.87 -12.44
N LEU A 58 -0.86 -2.21 -12.01
CA LEU A 58 -0.41 -2.17 -10.63
C LEU A 58 -0.79 -0.85 -9.94
N VAL A 59 -1.33 -0.90 -8.73
CA VAL A 59 -1.82 0.28 -7.98
C VAL A 59 -1.36 0.20 -6.52
N SER A 60 -0.92 1.31 -5.93
CA SER A 60 -0.61 1.38 -4.49
C SER A 60 -1.87 1.45 -3.63
N VAL A 61 -1.82 0.89 -2.42
CA VAL A 61 -2.98 0.85 -1.51
C VAL A 61 -2.78 1.73 -0.27
N GLU A 62 -3.82 2.50 0.08
CA GLU A 62 -3.91 3.20 1.35
C GLU A 62 -4.33 2.21 2.47
N PRO A 63 -3.84 2.34 3.71
CA PRO A 63 -2.98 3.41 4.22
C PRO A 63 -1.47 3.13 4.11
N ALA A 64 -1.07 1.97 3.58
CA ALA A 64 0.35 1.56 3.51
C ALA A 64 1.19 2.42 2.56
N ALA A 65 0.55 3.02 1.55
CA ALA A 65 1.12 4.07 0.72
C ALA A 65 0.49 5.43 1.09
N PRO A 66 1.27 6.46 1.43
CA PRO A 66 0.76 7.82 1.65
C PRO A 66 0.34 8.51 0.34
N HIS A 67 0.69 7.93 -0.81
CA HIS A 67 0.41 8.46 -2.14
C HIS A 67 -0.18 7.38 -3.04
N GLU A 68 -1.20 7.76 -3.82
CA GLU A 68 -1.75 6.91 -4.87
C GLU A 68 -0.81 6.89 -6.09
N TYR A 69 -0.36 5.71 -6.46
CA TYR A 69 0.52 5.46 -7.59
C TYR A 69 -0.09 4.36 -8.46
N GLN A 70 -0.05 4.55 -9.78
CA GLN A 70 -0.65 3.62 -10.74
C GLN A 70 0.28 3.39 -11.92
N ILE A 71 0.49 2.12 -12.26
CA ILE A 71 1.26 1.68 -13.43
C ILE A 71 0.32 0.86 -14.31
N ALA A 72 0.00 1.37 -15.50
CA ALA A 72 -0.82 0.66 -16.46
C ALA A 72 -0.11 -0.61 -16.95
N ALA A 73 -0.86 -1.69 -17.19
CA ALA A 73 -0.34 -2.97 -17.66
C ALA A 73 0.52 -2.84 -18.93
N GLU A 74 0.08 -2.02 -19.89
CA GLU A 74 0.82 -1.72 -21.13
C GLU A 74 2.18 -1.04 -20.92
N ARG A 75 2.41 -0.43 -19.75
CA ARG A 75 3.65 0.29 -19.42
C ARG A 75 4.65 -0.55 -18.63
N LEU A 76 4.31 -1.78 -18.21
CA LEU A 76 5.15 -2.58 -17.29
C LEU A 76 6.58 -2.84 -17.81
N LEU A 77 6.80 -2.85 -19.13
CA LEU A 77 8.12 -3.01 -19.74
C LEU A 77 8.77 -1.71 -20.22
N GLU A 78 8.31 -0.55 -19.73
CA GLU A 78 8.98 0.72 -20.00
C GLU A 78 10.45 0.66 -19.53
N MET A 79 11.34 1.18 -20.37
CA MET A 79 12.78 1.20 -20.14
C MET A 79 13.23 2.64 -19.93
N ALA A 80 14.18 2.85 -19.02
CA ALA A 80 14.64 4.19 -18.65
C ALA A 80 15.35 4.91 -19.82
N GLY A 81 14.99 6.15 -20.15
CA GLY A 81 15.79 7.06 -21.00
C GLY A 81 15.41 7.17 -22.49
N ALA A 82 15.58 8.38 -23.04
CA ALA A 82 15.38 8.70 -24.45
C ALA A 82 16.46 8.00 -25.31
N GLY A 83 16.17 6.78 -25.74
CA GLY A 83 17.09 5.94 -26.51
C GLY A 83 17.09 4.46 -26.13
N GLY A 84 16.28 4.05 -25.15
CA GLY A 84 16.18 2.65 -24.72
C GLY A 84 17.31 2.30 -23.75
N GLY A 85 17.21 2.79 -22.51
CA GLY A 85 18.12 2.32 -21.46
C GLY A 85 17.99 0.82 -21.26
N SER A 86 19.03 0.22 -20.69
CA SER A 86 19.20 -1.23 -20.66
C SER A 86 18.36 -1.94 -19.60
N LEU A 87 17.49 -1.27 -18.86
CA LEU A 87 16.78 -1.85 -17.71
C LEU A 87 15.32 -1.39 -17.70
N TYR A 88 14.44 -2.22 -17.12
CA TYR A 88 13.08 -1.81 -16.79
C TYR A 88 13.10 -0.66 -15.79
N ASP A 89 12.34 0.39 -16.09
CA ASP A 89 12.37 1.68 -15.40
C ASP A 89 11.69 1.62 -14.04
N TRP A 90 10.53 0.97 -13.96
CA TRP A 90 9.68 0.98 -12.75
C TRP A 90 10.39 0.53 -11.47
N PRO A 91 11.16 -0.59 -11.45
CA PRO A 91 11.90 -0.98 -10.26
C PRO A 91 12.93 0.07 -9.82
N ILE A 92 13.59 0.72 -10.77
CA ILE A 92 14.63 1.72 -10.48
C ILE A 92 13.99 3.02 -10.00
N GLN A 93 12.93 3.48 -10.67
CA GLN A 93 12.22 4.69 -10.33
C GLN A 93 11.62 4.60 -8.92
N LEU A 94 10.94 3.50 -8.60
CA LEU A 94 10.30 3.35 -7.29
C LEU A 94 11.27 3.02 -6.15
N ALA A 95 12.44 2.47 -6.45
CA ALA A 95 13.49 2.28 -5.44
C ALA A 95 13.99 3.60 -4.82
N GLY A 96 13.84 4.72 -5.53
CA GLY A 96 14.24 6.05 -5.06
C GLY A 96 13.23 6.71 -4.12
N GLU A 97 12.03 6.15 -3.96
CA GLU A 97 10.95 6.74 -3.18
C GLU A 97 10.97 6.20 -1.74
N ALA A 98 11.19 7.07 -0.76
CA ALA A 98 11.39 6.68 0.64
C ALA A 98 10.15 6.04 1.32
N TRP A 99 8.96 6.22 0.74
CA TRP A 99 7.71 5.67 1.27
C TRP A 99 7.37 4.30 0.68
N ILE A 100 8.12 3.82 -0.31
CA ILE A 100 7.90 2.54 -0.97
C ILE A 100 8.53 1.42 -0.15
N ASP A 101 7.74 0.38 0.14
CA ASP A 101 8.27 -0.93 0.49
C ASP A 101 8.72 -1.60 -0.81
N LEU A 102 10.03 -1.62 -1.05
CA LEU A 102 10.60 -2.11 -2.29
C LEU A 102 10.35 -3.62 -2.49
N ASP A 103 10.39 -4.42 -1.42
CA ASP A 103 10.17 -5.87 -1.55
C ASP A 103 8.69 -6.16 -1.87
N ALA A 104 7.75 -5.44 -1.24
CA ALA A 104 6.34 -5.52 -1.58
C ALA A 104 6.08 -5.09 -3.03
N PHE A 105 6.73 -4.02 -3.50
CA PHE A 105 6.65 -3.60 -4.89
C PHE A 105 7.16 -4.68 -5.85
N ILE A 106 8.36 -5.24 -5.61
CA ILE A 106 8.98 -6.24 -6.50
C ILE A 106 8.08 -7.47 -6.64
N ASP A 107 7.51 -7.98 -5.55
CA ASP A 107 6.60 -9.13 -5.59
C ASP A 107 5.37 -8.83 -6.46
N ALA A 108 4.72 -7.68 -6.22
CA ALA A 108 3.55 -7.29 -6.98
C ALA A 108 3.85 -6.99 -8.45
N PHE A 109 5.03 -6.43 -8.75
CA PHE A 109 5.50 -6.18 -10.11
C PHE A 109 5.72 -7.48 -10.89
N ILE A 110 6.37 -8.47 -10.28
CA ILE A 110 6.56 -9.80 -10.90
C ILE A 110 5.19 -10.46 -11.16
N LYS A 111 4.25 -10.36 -10.22
CA LYS A 111 2.88 -10.85 -10.42
C LYS A 111 2.15 -10.12 -11.54
N ALA A 112 2.29 -8.80 -11.64
CA ALA A 112 1.70 -8.00 -12.71
C ALA A 112 2.23 -8.42 -14.10
N LEU A 113 3.54 -8.69 -14.21
CA LEU A 113 4.15 -9.16 -15.45
C LEU A 113 3.58 -10.50 -15.95
N ASP A 114 3.33 -11.43 -15.03
CA ASP A 114 2.74 -12.74 -15.33
C ASP A 114 1.25 -12.60 -15.72
N ILE A 115 0.48 -11.91 -14.89
CA ILE A 115 -0.98 -11.74 -15.06
C ILE A 115 -1.31 -10.95 -16.34
N HIS A 116 -0.52 -9.93 -16.68
CA HIS A 116 -0.78 -9.06 -17.83
C HIS A 116 0.02 -9.42 -19.08
N LYS A 117 0.54 -10.65 -19.16
CA LYS A 117 1.26 -11.13 -20.34
C LYS A 117 0.45 -10.90 -21.62
N GLY A 118 1.07 -10.23 -22.60
CA GLY A 118 0.44 -9.87 -23.87
C GLY A 118 -0.27 -8.51 -23.87
N ARG A 119 -0.29 -7.77 -22.76
CA ARG A 119 -0.81 -6.38 -22.71
C ARG A 119 0.24 -5.31 -22.87
N TYR A 120 1.49 -5.62 -22.51
CA TYR A 120 2.65 -4.78 -22.80
C TYR A 120 3.31 -5.20 -24.12
N THR A 121 4.01 -4.27 -24.76
CA THR A 121 4.78 -4.55 -25.97
C THR A 121 6.08 -5.27 -25.60
N GLY A 122 6.32 -6.43 -26.20
CA GLY A 122 7.56 -7.20 -26.00
C GLY A 122 7.36 -8.44 -25.13
N THR A 123 8.48 -9.04 -24.74
CA THR A 123 8.52 -10.20 -23.83
C THR A 123 9.41 -9.85 -22.65
N VAL A 124 9.05 -10.33 -21.46
CA VAL A 124 9.91 -10.21 -20.29
C VAL A 124 11.22 -10.94 -20.56
N ASP A 125 12.33 -10.22 -20.46
CA ASP A 125 13.67 -10.79 -20.46
C ASP A 125 14.05 -11.10 -19.01
N PRO A 126 14.23 -12.39 -18.63
CA PRO A 126 14.52 -12.77 -17.25
C PRO A 126 15.83 -12.18 -16.72
N ASP A 127 16.87 -12.13 -17.56
CA ASP A 127 18.19 -11.62 -17.17
C ASP A 127 18.11 -10.10 -16.96
N LEU A 128 17.30 -9.42 -17.79
CA LEU A 128 17.05 -7.99 -17.65
C LEU A 128 16.24 -7.67 -16.39
N LEU A 129 15.21 -8.47 -16.11
CA LEU A 129 14.38 -8.33 -14.91
C LEU A 129 15.23 -8.49 -13.64
N GLU A 130 16.10 -9.50 -13.60
CA GLU A 130 17.01 -9.71 -12.48
C GLU A 130 17.97 -8.52 -12.30
N GLN A 131 18.56 -8.02 -13.40
CA GLN A 131 19.43 -6.85 -13.36
C GLN A 131 18.70 -5.58 -12.88
N SER A 132 17.45 -5.36 -13.33
CA SER A 132 16.61 -4.24 -12.88
C SER A 132 16.32 -4.32 -11.39
N ILE A 133 15.98 -5.50 -10.88
CA ILE A 133 15.73 -5.72 -9.45
C ILE A 133 17.02 -5.51 -8.65
N ALA A 134 18.16 -5.99 -9.14
CA ALA A 134 19.45 -5.80 -8.47
C ALA A 134 19.87 -4.31 -8.43
N GLU A 135 19.63 -3.55 -9.50
CA GLU A 135 19.86 -2.10 -9.51
C GLU A 135 18.91 -1.38 -8.55
N ALA A 136 17.62 -1.72 -8.57
CA ALA A 136 16.63 -1.18 -7.64
C ALA A 136 17.05 -1.36 -6.17
N ARG A 137 17.49 -2.57 -5.80
CA ARG A 137 18.01 -2.86 -4.45
C ARG A 137 19.24 -2.00 -4.11
N ARG A 138 20.16 -1.78 -5.06
CA ARG A 138 21.34 -0.91 -4.85
C ARG A 138 20.94 0.56 -4.66
N THR A 139 20.04 1.08 -5.49
CA THR A 139 19.50 2.44 -5.37
C THR A 139 18.82 2.64 -4.03
N HIS A 140 17.94 1.72 -3.64
CA HIS A 140 17.22 1.80 -2.38
C HIS A 140 18.17 1.76 -1.18
N ALA A 141 19.17 0.86 -1.18
CA ALA A 141 20.19 0.82 -0.13
C ALA A 141 20.99 2.14 -0.04
N HIS A 142 21.29 2.78 -1.17
CA HIS A 142 21.94 4.08 -1.21
C HIS A 142 21.07 5.20 -0.64
N GLU A 143 19.76 5.21 -0.95
CA GLU A 143 18.83 6.19 -0.39
C GLU A 143 18.60 5.99 1.11
N VAL A 144 18.49 4.74 1.58
CA VAL A 144 18.43 4.42 3.02
C VAL A 144 19.71 4.88 3.74
N ALA A 145 20.88 4.68 3.12
CA ALA A 145 22.15 5.14 3.68
C ALA A 145 22.24 6.67 3.77
N LYS A 146 21.72 7.40 2.77
CA LYS A 146 21.61 8.88 2.83
C LYS A 146 20.59 9.36 3.87
N GLY A 147 19.51 8.62 4.07
CA GLY A 147 18.45 8.91 5.05
C GLY A 147 18.91 8.91 6.51
N HIS A 148 20.07 8.33 6.82
CA HIS A 148 20.73 8.43 8.13
C HIS A 148 21.60 9.69 8.31
N GLY A 149 21.49 10.68 7.40
CA GLY A 149 22.30 11.90 7.39
C GLY A 149 21.60 13.20 7.85
N TRP A 150 20.31 13.20 8.22
CA TRP A 150 19.66 14.43 8.71
C TRP A 150 18.42 14.19 9.58
N PHE A 151 18.57 14.38 10.89
CA PHE A 151 17.70 15.27 11.69
C PHE A 151 18.49 15.76 12.93
N PRO A 152 18.92 17.03 12.97
CA PRO A 152 19.05 17.80 14.21
C PRO A 152 17.69 18.13 14.85
#